data_AF-A0A6C0IGC3-F1
#
_entry.id   AF-A0A6C0IGC3-F1
#
_cell.length_a   1.000
_cell.length_b   1.000
_cell.length_c   1.000
_cell.angle_alpha   90.00
_cell.angle_beta   90.00
_cell.angle_gamma   90.00
#
_symmetry.space_group_name_H-M   'P 1'
#
loop_
_entity.id
_entity.type
_entity.pdbx_description
1 polymer ?
#
loop_
_entity_poly.entity_id
_entity_poly.type
_entity_poly.pdbx_seq_one_letter_code
_entity_poly.pdbx_strand_id
1 'polypeptide(L)'
;MELNLRPNFRYLFQTKEKTIINNFRATVIDVLCNESNNYKTLRVKNLVYENGNKLVSGMVTIPYDWIVKAETLEDILGEKIKNVILPSDILLEIDRMY
;
A
#
# COMPACT_ATOMS: atom_id res chain seq x y z
N MET A 1 5.33 -13.35 -4.19
CA MET A 1 5.75 -12.44 -3.10
C MET A 1 4.65 -12.45 -2.06
N GLU A 2 5.00 -12.54 -0.78
CA GLU A 2 4.03 -12.44 0.31
C GLU A 2 4.16 -11.05 0.94
N LEU A 3 3.12 -10.22 0.82
CA LEU A 3 3.07 -8.91 1.46
C LEU A 3 2.42 -9.05 2.83
N ASN A 4 3.16 -8.69 3.88
CA ASN A 4 2.66 -8.63 5.25
C ASN A 4 1.89 -7.31 5.48
N LEU A 5 0.71 -7.21 4.85
CA LEU A 5 -0.15 -6.02 4.93
C LEU A 5 -1.05 -6.08 6.17
N ARG A 6 -1.09 -4.98 6.93
CA ARG A 6 -1.96 -4.85 8.09
C ARG A 6 -3.26 -4.12 7.69
N PRO A 7 -4.45 -4.64 8.02
CA PRO A 7 -5.70 -3.91 7.88
C PRO A 7 -5.62 -2.53 8.54
N ASN A 8 -6.27 -1.55 7.92
CA ASN A 8 -6.31 -0.15 8.36
C ASN A 8 -4.97 0.59 8.37
N PHE A 9 -3.90 0.01 7.84
CA PHE A 9 -2.64 0.72 7.63
C PHE A 9 -2.57 1.29 6.22
N ARG A 10 -1.93 2.46 6.11
CA ARG A 10 -1.63 3.12 4.85
C ARG A 10 -0.26 2.68 4.35
N TYR A 11 -0.18 2.39 3.05
CA TYR A 11 1.06 2.01 2.38
C TYR A 11 1.22 2.82 1.10
N LEU A 12 2.47 3.01 0.69
CA LEU A 12 2.83 3.35 -0.68
C LEU A 12 2.97 2.05 -1.47
N PHE A 13 2.12 1.88 -2.47
CA PHE A 13 2.14 0.75 -3.38
C PHE A 13 2.78 1.14 -4.70
N GLN A 14 3.62 0.24 -5.19
CA GLN A 14 4.12 0.26 -6.56
C GLN A 14 3.42 -0.84 -7.34
N THR A 15 2.79 -0.49 -8.47
CA THR A 15 2.13 -1.46 -9.34
C THR A 15 2.71 -1.48 -10.74
N LYS A 16 2.63 -2.65 -11.39
CA LYS A 16 2.98 -2.85 -12.79
C LYS A 16 1.70 -3.04 -13.60
N GLU A 17 1.15 -1.95 -14.10
CA GLU A 17 0.03 -2.02 -15.04
C GLU A 17 0.56 -1.90 -16.48
N LYS A 18 0.49 -2.99 -17.25
CA LYS A 18 0.75 -3.00 -18.71
C LYS A 18 1.99 -2.22 -19.16
N THR A 19 3.11 -2.33 -18.41
CA THR A 19 4.43 -1.67 -18.58
C THR A 19 4.66 -0.33 -17.90
N ILE A 20 3.63 0.31 -17.34
CA ILE A 20 3.79 1.55 -16.57
C ILE A 20 3.91 1.18 -15.08
N ILE A 21 4.98 1.64 -14.45
CA ILE A 21 5.11 1.61 -13.00
C ILE A 21 4.34 2.80 -12.44
N ASN A 22 3.26 2.51 -11.71
CA ASN A 22 2.48 3.52 -11.03
C ASN A 22 2.66 3.40 -9.53
N ASN A 23 2.79 4.53 -8.87
CA ASN A 23 2.79 4.60 -7.43
C ASN A 23 1.47 5.22 -6.95
N PHE A 24 0.89 4.63 -5.92
CA PHE A 24 -0.23 5.22 -5.20
C PHE A 24 -0.14 4.94 -3.71
N ARG A 25 -0.69 5.84 -2.92
CA ARG A 25 -0.91 5.60 -1.49
C ARG A 25 -2.34 5.18 -1.27
N ALA A 26 -2.55 4.16 -0.45
CA ALA A 26 -3.90 3.74 -0.07
C ALA A 26 -3.90 3.07 1.31
N THR A 27 -5.07 3.05 1.94
CA THR A 27 -5.30 2.33 3.19
C THR A 27 -5.79 0.93 2.89
N VAL A 28 -5.12 -0.07 3.46
CA VAL A 28 -5.50 -1.48 3.32
C VAL A 28 -6.79 -1.75 4.08
N ILE A 29 -7.72 -2.44 3.44
CA ILE A 29 -8.90 -3.00 4.10
C ILE A 29 -8.58 -4.44 4.45
N ASP A 30 -8.35 -5.29 3.45
CA ASP A 30 -7.97 -6.69 3.58
C ASP A 30 -7.53 -7.29 2.23
N VAL A 31 -7.23 -8.58 2.24
CA VAL A 31 -6.93 -9.37 1.05
C VAL A 31 -8.03 -10.42 0.87
N LEU A 32 -8.68 -10.39 -0.28
CA LEU A 32 -9.63 -11.42 -0.69
C LEU A 32 -8.86 -12.55 -1.38
N CYS A 33 -9.06 -13.77 -0.91
CA CYS A 33 -8.50 -14.98 -1.51
C CYS A 33 -9.61 -15.80 -2.15
N ASN A 34 -9.46 -16.15 -3.43
CA ASN A 34 -10.33 -17.11 -4.09
C ASN A 34 -9.64 -18.48 -4.08
N GLU A 35 -10.15 -19.40 -3.24
CA GLU A 35 -9.59 -20.74 -3.05
C GLU A 35 -9.62 -21.61 -4.31
N SER A 36 -10.57 -21.34 -5.22
CA SER A 36 -10.74 -22.15 -6.43
C SER A 36 -9.63 -21.95 -7.46
N ASN A 37 -9.08 -20.73 -7.55
CA ASN A 37 -8.15 -20.33 -8.61
C ASN A 37 -6.85 -19.70 -8.08
N ASN A 38 -6.60 -19.77 -6.76
CA ASN A 38 -5.47 -19.12 -6.07
C ASN A 38 -5.33 -17.61 -6.36
N TYR A 39 -6.41 -16.97 -6.82
CA TYR A 39 -6.39 -15.56 -7.18
C TYR A 39 -6.59 -14.71 -5.93
N LYS A 40 -5.68 -13.74 -5.73
CA LYS A 40 -5.72 -12.81 -4.61
C LYS A 40 -6.00 -11.39 -5.11
N THR A 41 -6.86 -10.68 -4.40
CA THR A 41 -7.18 -9.27 -4.66
C THR A 41 -7.04 -8.46 -3.39
N LEU A 42 -6.27 -7.37 -3.47
CA LEU A 42 -6.15 -6.40 -2.40
C LEU A 42 -7.34 -5.45 -2.44
N ARG A 43 -8.03 -5.26 -1.31
CA ARG A 43 -9.02 -4.19 -1.14
C ARG A 43 -8.38 -3.02 -0.42
N VAL A 44 -8.54 -1.83 -1.00
CA VAL A 44 -8.03 -0.58 -0.44
C VAL A 44 -9.08 0.53 -0.46
N LYS A 45 -8.89 1.54 0.38
CA LYS A 45 -9.64 2.81 0.36
C LYS A 45 -8.69 4.01 0.29
N ASN A 46 -9.25 5.17 -0.05
CA ASN A 46 -8.53 6.45 -0.07
C ASN A 46 -7.29 6.41 -0.97
N LEU A 47 -7.45 5.91 -2.19
CA LEU A 47 -6.35 5.76 -3.14
C LEU A 47 -5.94 7.12 -3.69
N VAL A 48 -4.65 7.45 -3.60
CA VAL A 48 -4.06 8.69 -4.11
C VAL A 48 -2.88 8.36 -5.02
N TYR A 49 -3.00 8.66 -6.31
CA TYR A 49 -1.90 8.49 -7.27
C TYR A 49 -0.85 9.60 -7.13
N GLU A 50 0.43 9.24 -7.09
CA GLU A 50 1.52 10.22 -6.94
C GLU A 50 1.65 11.15 -8.16
N ASN A 51 1.41 10.63 -9.37
CA ASN A 51 1.63 11.40 -10.61
C ASN A 51 0.56 12.45 -10.93
N GLY A 52 -0.47 12.61 -10.10
CA GLY A 52 -1.53 13.59 -10.37
C GLY A 52 -2.36 14.02 -9.17
N ASN A 53 -1.99 13.63 -7.94
CA ASN A 53 -2.75 13.90 -6.72
C ASN A 53 -4.26 13.62 -6.84
N LYS A 54 -4.64 12.65 -7.69
CA LYS A 54 -6.03 12.29 -7.89
C LYS A 54 -6.45 11.37 -6.75
N LEU A 55 -7.29 11.89 -5.86
CA LEU A 55 -7.96 11.11 -4.83
C LEU A 55 -9.12 10.35 -5.46
N VAL A 56 -9.08 9.03 -5.35
CA VAL A 56 -10.23 8.16 -5.58
C VAL A 56 -10.84 7.84 -4.23
N SER A 57 -11.93 8.53 -3.91
CA SER A 57 -12.73 8.25 -2.71
C SER A 57 -13.59 7.01 -2.94
N GLY A 58 -13.51 6.05 -2.03
CA GLY A 58 -14.21 4.77 -2.14
C GLY A 58 -13.29 3.56 -2.00
N MET A 59 -13.89 2.37 -2.14
CA MET A 59 -13.19 1.09 -2.09
C MET A 59 -12.79 0.65 -3.49
N VAL A 60 -11.53 0.28 -3.66
CA VAL A 60 -10.95 -0.21 -4.91
C VAL A 60 -10.39 -1.61 -4.68
N THR A 61 -10.53 -2.48 -5.69
CA THR A 61 -9.90 -3.81 -5.72
C THR A 61 -8.73 -3.78 -6.69
N ILE A 62 -7.61 -4.38 -6.30
CA ILE A 62 -6.39 -4.42 -7.10
C ILE A 62 -5.91 -5.87 -7.16
N PRO A 63 -5.63 -6.43 -8.35
CA PRO A 63 -5.01 -7.74 -8.48
C PRO A 63 -3.70 -7.79 -7.69
N TYR A 64 -3.53 -8.79 -6.83
CA TYR A 64 -2.33 -8.88 -6.00
C TYR A 64 -1.06 -9.04 -6.85
N ASP A 65 -1.17 -9.73 -7.99
CA ASP A 65 -0.08 -9.93 -8.95
C ASP A 65 0.38 -8.64 -9.63
N TRP A 66 -0.39 -7.55 -9.54
CA TRP A 66 0.03 -6.25 -10.06
C TRP A 66 0.91 -5.50 -9.07
N ILE A 67 0.93 -5.89 -7.80
CA ILE A 67 1.68 -5.22 -6.74
C ILE A 67 3.13 -5.70 -6.77
N VAL A 68 4.03 -4.75 -7.02
CA VAL A 68 5.48 -4.99 -7.09
C VAL A 68 6.13 -4.77 -5.73
N LYS A 69 5.75 -3.70 -5.03
CA LYS A 69 6.26 -3.31 -3.72
C LYS A 69 5.14 -2.66 -2.92
N ALA A 70 5.17 -2.83 -1.60
CA ALA A 70 4.34 -2.08 -0.66
C ALA A 70 5.22 -1.66 0.51
N GLU A 71 5.16 -0.37 0.86
CA GLU A 71 6.04 0.24 1.86
C GLU A 71 5.23 1.09 2.83
N THR A 72 5.53 0.97 4.12
CA THR A 72 5.07 1.92 5.14
C THR A 72 5.92 3.19 5.10
N LEU A 73 5.52 4.22 5.84
CA LEU A 73 6.34 5.42 6.01
C LEU A 73 7.68 5.08 6.70
N GLU A 74 7.70 4.12 7.62
CA GLU A 74 8.92 3.65 8.28
C GLU A 74 9.91 3.06 7.27
N ASP A 75 9.44 2.20 6.37
CA ASP A 75 10.28 1.59 5.33
C ASP A 75 10.91 2.68 4.43
N ILE A 76 10.09 3.65 4.00
CA ILE A 76 10.54 4.73 3.12
C ILE A 76 11.59 5.61 3.80
N LEU A 77 11.38 5.95 5.07
CA LEU A 77 12.29 6.82 5.82
C LEU A 77 13.58 6.09 6.21
N GLY A 78 13.50 4.81 6.56
CA GLY A 78 14.66 3.97 6.83
C GLY A 78 15.57 3.81 5.62
N GLU A 79 15.02 3.68 4.42
CA GLU A 79 15.80 3.62 3.18
C GLU A 79 16.40 4.99 2.79
N LYS A 80 15.65 6.09 2.94
CA LYS A 80 16.07 7.42 2.46
C LYS A 80 16.92 8.22 3.44
N ILE A 81 16.76 8.01 4.74
CA ILE A 81 17.36 8.86 5.75
C ILE A 81 17.95 8.00 6.87
N LYS A 82 19.21 7.60 6.70
CA LYS A 82 20.01 6.87 7.72
C LYS A 82 20.08 7.55 9.10
N ASN A 83 19.57 8.79 9.24
CA ASN A 83 19.74 9.65 10.42
C ASN A 83 18.42 10.26 10.97
N VAL A 84 17.24 9.86 10.50
CA VAL A 84 15.99 10.33 11.12
C VAL A 84 15.55 9.33 12.18
N ILE A 85 15.80 9.69 13.44
CA ILE A 85 15.29 8.98 14.62
C ILE A 85 13.87 9.50 14.86
N LEU A 86 12.91 8.95 14.12
CA LEU A 86 11.50 9.02 14.52
C LEU A 86 11.15 7.70 15.19
N PRO A 87 10.53 7.70 16.38
CA PRO A 87 10.08 6.46 17.01
C PRO A 87 9.14 5.69 16.07
N SER A 88 9.45 4.41 15.82
CA SER A 88 8.66 3.53 14.95
C SER A 88 7.18 3.52 15.33
N ASP A 89 6.88 3.58 16.63
CA ASP A 89 5.51 3.62 17.16
C ASP A 89 4.71 4.82 16.63
N ILE A 90 5.33 5.99 16.51
CA ILE A 90 4.68 7.21 16.00
C ILE A 90 4.43 7.09 14.50
N LEU A 91 5.38 6.54 13.73
CA LEU A 91 5.22 6.35 12.29
C LEU A 91 4.13 5.33 11.97
N LEU A 92 4.10 4.23 12.72
CA LEU A 92 3.05 3.22 12.61
C LEU A 92 1.68 3.78 13.00
N GLU A 93 1.61 4.67 14.00
CA GLU A 93 0.38 5.36 14.36
C GLU A 93 -0.10 6.31 13.26
N ILE A 94 0.80 7.05 12.60
CA ILE A 94 0.46 7.92 11.46
C ILE A 94 -0.12 7.12 10.29
N ASP A 95 0.41 5.93 10.02
CA ASP A 95 -0.11 5.07 8.96
C ASP A 95 -1.37 4.30 9.37
N ARG A 96 -1.64 4.16 10.67
CA ARG A 96 -2.88 3.57 11.17
C ARG A 96 -4.04 4.56 11.01
N MET A 97 -5.05 4.17 10.25
CA MET A 97 -6.28 4.94 10.09
C MET A 97 -7.37 4.33 10.98
N TYR A 98 -7.89 5.11 11.93
CA TYR A 98 -9.03 4.73 12.78
C TYR A 98 -10.35 4.70 12.00
#